data_AF-A0A382MSS8-F1
#
_entry.id   AF-A0A382MSS8-F1
#
_cell.length_a   1.000
_cell.length_b   1.000
_cell.length_c   1.000
_cell.angle_alpha   90.00
_cell.angle_beta   90.00
_cell.angle_gamma   90.00
#
_symmetry.space_group_name_H-M   'P 1'
#
loop_
_entity.id
_entity.type
_entity.pdbx_description
1 polymer ?
#
loop_
_entity_poly.entity_id
_entity_poly.type
_entity_poly.pdbx_seq_one_letter_code
_entity_poly.pdbx_strand_id
1 'polypeptide(L)'
;SALSLGGLVMMLGLILGAILGLRYLYWELEHLPQGTAGGSAETEGGMNWKTYSPWLGALVLLAAFFVSGIYRSMALTRTGGLLLCGLAFGIIIQRTRFCFVRAFRDPFMTGESEVGLAVSVSVIISLLGFVALKWTGIRSEEVFVSSTFWLGSLLGGFIFGFGMLLSGGCGSGSLWRAREGQLKLILAVIFFAFSNFLFRTLIIQFEGLKSLIGVPVCLPDWLSYPGAVILIVLFFGAYFIFVSWNEETDAAVLDM
;
A
#
# COMPACT_ATOMS: atom_id res chain seq x y z
N SER A 1 7.29 -7.35 3.23
CA SER A 1 8.27 -8.29 3.80
C SER A 1 9.41 -7.51 4.40
N ALA A 2 9.60 -7.56 5.72
CA ALA A 2 10.75 -6.91 6.34
C ALA A 2 12.03 -7.72 6.04
N LEU A 3 13.10 -7.05 5.58
CA LEU A 3 14.39 -7.67 5.23
C LEU A 3 14.35 -8.71 4.08
N SER A 4 13.47 -8.55 3.09
CA SER A 4 13.48 -9.39 1.88
C SER A 4 14.00 -8.60 0.68
N LEU A 5 14.96 -9.18 -0.05
CA LEU A 5 15.45 -8.63 -1.32
C LEU A 5 14.30 -8.52 -2.35
N GLY A 6 13.30 -9.40 -2.26
CA GLY A 6 12.08 -9.34 -3.07
C GLY A 6 11.28 -8.04 -2.88
N GLY A 7 11.39 -7.38 -1.72
CA GLY A 7 10.78 -6.07 -1.49
C GLY A 7 11.39 -4.96 -2.35
N LEU A 8 12.72 -4.96 -2.52
CA LEU A 8 13.43 -4.00 -3.36
C LEU A 8 13.13 -4.24 -4.84
N VAL A 9 13.15 -5.51 -5.27
CA VAL A 9 12.81 -5.91 -6.64
C VAL A 9 11.36 -5.55 -6.98
N MET A 10 10.43 -5.76 -6.03
CA MET A 10 9.03 -5.34 -6.19
C MET A 10 8.90 -3.83 -6.31
N MET A 11 9.67 -3.06 -5.54
CA MET A 11 9.65 -1.60 -5.63
C MET A 11 10.17 -1.09 -6.98
N LEU A 12 11.22 -1.71 -7.54
CA LEU A 12 11.65 -1.43 -8.91
C LEU A 12 10.55 -1.75 -9.93
N GLY A 13 9.89 -2.90 -9.79
CA GLY A 13 8.74 -3.27 -10.62
C GLY A 13 7.61 -2.24 -10.54
N LEU A 14 7.29 -1.77 -9.33
CA LEU A 14 6.26 -0.76 -9.10
C LEU A 14 6.59 0.56 -9.76
N ILE A 15 7.83 1.03 -9.65
CA ILE A 15 8.27 2.29 -10.29
C ILE A 15 8.18 2.17 -11.81
N LEU A 16 8.67 1.08 -12.39
CA LEU A 16 8.59 0.84 -13.85
C LEU A 16 7.13 0.74 -14.33
N GLY A 17 6.28 0.02 -13.58
CA GLY A 17 4.85 -0.10 -13.88
C GLY A 17 4.11 1.22 -13.76
N ALA A 18 4.46 2.04 -12.77
CA ALA A 18 3.89 3.37 -12.58
C ALA A 18 4.29 4.33 -13.71
N ILE A 19 5.56 4.37 -14.12
CA ILE A 19 6.00 5.23 -15.24
C ILE A 19 5.26 4.86 -16.53
N LEU A 20 5.14 3.56 -16.82
CA LEU A 20 4.45 3.10 -18.04
C LEU A 20 2.94 3.33 -17.97
N GLY A 21 2.33 3.10 -16.80
CA GLY A 21 0.94 3.43 -16.54
C GLY A 21 0.65 4.92 -16.71
N LEU A 22 1.61 5.78 -16.32
CA LEU A 22 1.49 7.22 -16.46
C LEU A 22 1.51 7.65 -17.92
N ARG A 23 2.47 7.12 -18.70
CA ARG A 23 2.53 7.35 -20.15
C ARG A 23 1.28 6.87 -20.87
N TYR A 24 0.75 5.71 -20.48
CA TYR A 24 -0.50 5.21 -21.02
C TYR A 24 -1.67 6.14 -20.71
N LEU A 25 -1.76 6.63 -19.48
CA LEU A 25 -2.84 7.53 -19.05
C LEU A 25 -2.75 8.89 -19.75
N TYR A 26 -1.54 9.39 -20.03
CA TYR A 26 -1.34 10.57 -20.87
C TYR A 26 -1.78 10.34 -22.31
N TRP A 27 -1.37 9.23 -22.92
CA TRP A 27 -1.82 8.85 -24.26
C TRP A 27 -3.35 8.74 -24.34
N GLU A 28 -3.98 8.18 -23.31
CA GLU A 28 -5.43 8.08 -23.18
C GLU A 28 -6.09 9.48 -23.12
N LEU A 29 -5.53 10.40 -22.33
CA LEU A 29 -6.00 11.79 -22.23
C LEU A 29 -5.92 12.55 -23.55
N GLU A 30 -4.88 12.32 -24.36
CA GLU A 30 -4.71 12.98 -25.66
C GLU A 30 -5.62 12.43 -26.76
N HIS A 31 -5.87 11.12 -26.77
CA HIS A 31 -6.56 10.44 -27.88
C HIS A 31 -8.05 10.19 -27.62
N LEU A 32 -8.47 10.13 -26.36
CA LEU A 32 -9.86 9.88 -26.00
C LEU A 32 -10.48 11.13 -25.37
N PRO A 33 -11.56 11.69 -25.95
CA PRO A 33 -12.33 12.70 -25.27
C PRO A 33 -12.87 12.07 -23.98
N GLN A 34 -12.40 12.53 -22.83
CA GLN A 34 -12.95 12.11 -21.54
C GLN A 34 -14.43 12.49 -21.50
N GLY A 35 -15.30 11.52 -21.82
CA GLY A 35 -16.73 11.66 -21.59
C GLY A 35 -16.92 11.95 -20.12
N THR A 36 -17.57 13.08 -19.83
CA THR A 36 -17.88 13.63 -18.50
C THR A 36 -18.09 12.51 -17.49
N ALA A 37 -17.03 12.12 -16.77
CA ALA A 37 -17.09 11.07 -15.80
C ALA A 37 -18.05 11.56 -14.72
N GLY A 38 -19.23 10.93 -14.71
CA GLY A 38 -20.44 11.44 -14.06
C GLY A 38 -20.13 12.09 -12.74
N GLY A 39 -20.39 13.41 -12.67
CA GLY A 39 -20.50 14.11 -11.41
C GLY A 39 -21.40 13.27 -10.53
N SER A 40 -20.88 12.90 -9.35
CA SER A 40 -21.69 12.31 -8.31
C SER A 40 -22.92 13.20 -8.17
N ALA A 41 -24.10 12.66 -8.51
CA ALA A 41 -25.35 13.32 -8.25
C ALA A 41 -25.35 13.66 -6.76
N GLU A 42 -25.18 14.93 -6.42
CA GLU A 42 -25.43 15.41 -5.08
C GLU A 42 -26.87 15.03 -4.78
N THR A 43 -27.04 14.00 -3.96
CA THR A 43 -28.35 13.66 -3.42
C THR A 43 -28.66 14.75 -2.40
N GLU A 44 -29.14 15.89 -2.90
CA GLU A 44 -29.74 16.96 -2.12
C GLU A 44 -31.04 16.42 -1.51
N GLY A 45 -30.91 15.68 -0.40
CA GLY A 45 -32.07 15.10 0.24
C GLY A 45 -31.70 14.05 1.26
N GLY A 46 -31.24 14.48 2.44
CA GLY A 46 -31.10 13.56 3.56
C GLY A 46 -30.50 14.23 4.78
N MET A 47 -31.24 14.17 5.90
CA MET A 47 -30.90 14.50 7.29
C MET A 47 -29.46 14.99 7.54
N ASN A 48 -29.31 16.09 8.28
CA ASN A 48 -28.04 16.69 8.74
C ASN A 48 -26.97 15.66 9.20
N TRP A 49 -26.26 15.08 8.23
CA TRP A 49 -25.33 13.96 8.40
C TRP A 49 -24.09 14.38 9.18
N LYS A 50 -23.77 15.69 9.14
CA LYS A 50 -22.70 16.32 9.92
C LYS A 50 -22.93 16.21 11.43
N THR A 51 -24.19 16.18 11.89
CA THR A 51 -24.54 16.05 13.31
C THR A 51 -24.44 14.60 13.80
N TYR A 52 -24.78 13.63 12.94
CA TYR A 52 -24.75 12.19 13.28
C TYR A 52 -23.37 11.54 13.10
N SER A 53 -22.52 12.07 12.22
CA SER A 53 -21.17 11.55 11.96
C SER A 53 -20.30 11.34 13.21
N PRO A 54 -20.21 12.30 14.17
CA PRO A 54 -19.42 12.07 15.39
C PRO A 54 -20.05 11.02 16.32
N TRP A 55 -21.38 10.92 16.35
CA TRP A 55 -22.09 9.95 17.20
C TRP A 55 -21.96 8.51 16.65
N LEU A 56 -22.02 8.35 15.33
CA LEU A 56 -21.71 7.09 14.66
C LEU A 56 -20.25 6.66 14.91
N GLY A 57 -19.31 7.59 14.87
CA GLY A 57 -17.91 7.32 15.20
C GLY A 57 -17.73 6.86 16.65
N ALA A 58 -18.36 7.54 17.60
CA ALA A 58 -18.35 7.16 19.02
C ALA A 58 -18.99 5.79 19.26
N LEU A 59 -20.10 5.49 18.57
CA LEU A 59 -20.78 4.19 18.63
C LEU A 59 -19.89 3.07 18.12
N VAL A 60 -19.18 3.28 17.00
CA VAL A 60 -18.23 2.29 16.46
C VAL A 60 -17.05 2.06 17.40
N LEU A 61 -16.52 3.11 18.04
CA LEU A 61 -15.45 2.98 19.05
C LEU A 61 -15.93 2.20 20.27
N LEU A 62 -17.13 2.50 20.78
CA LEU A 62 -17.74 1.78 21.91
C LEU A 62 -18.03 0.33 21.56
N ALA A 63 -18.56 0.06 20.37
CA ALA A 63 -18.78 -1.29 19.87
C ALA A 63 -17.46 -2.08 19.76
N ALA A 64 -16.39 -1.47 19.26
CA ALA A 64 -15.08 -2.10 19.20
C ALA A 64 -14.52 -2.45 20.58
N PHE A 65 -14.71 -1.57 21.57
CA PHE A 65 -14.29 -1.81 22.95
C PHE A 65 -15.13 -2.92 23.61
N PHE A 66 -16.45 -2.93 23.35
CA PHE A 66 -17.38 -3.95 23.84
C PHE A 66 -17.07 -5.33 23.24
N VAL A 67 -16.86 -5.40 21.93
CA VAL A 67 -16.46 -6.62 21.22
C VAL A 67 -15.10 -7.12 21.71
N SER A 68 -14.14 -6.23 21.98
CA SER A 68 -12.87 -6.61 22.62
C SER A 68 -13.07 -7.19 24.03
N GLY A 69 -14.05 -6.68 24.80
CA GLY A 69 -14.46 -7.25 26.08
C GLY A 69 -15.03 -8.67 25.97
N ILE A 70 -15.82 -8.91 24.92
CA ILE A 70 -16.37 -10.25 24.59
C ILE A 70 -15.26 -11.21 24.15
N TYR A 71 -14.29 -10.76 23.35
CA TYR A 71 -13.13 -11.58 22.99
C TYR A 71 -12.26 -11.92 24.20
N ARG A 72 -12.18 -11.02 25.20
CA ARG A 72 -11.52 -11.28 26.48
C ARG A 72 -12.25 -12.39 27.26
N SER A 73 -13.58 -12.42 27.28
CA SER A 73 -14.32 -13.50 27.97
C SER A 73 -14.20 -14.87 27.30
N MET A 74 -13.89 -14.91 26.00
CA MET A 74 -13.67 -16.16 25.24
C MET A 74 -12.19 -16.61 25.19
N ALA A 75 -11.30 -16.03 26.00
CA ALA A 75 -9.85 -16.31 26.01
C ALA A 75 -9.10 -16.01 24.68
N LEU A 76 -9.70 -15.25 23.75
CA LEU A 76 -9.08 -14.78 22.50
C LEU A 76 -8.52 -13.36 22.65
N THR A 77 -7.74 -13.11 23.70
CA THR A 77 -7.21 -11.77 24.02
C THR A 77 -6.35 -11.16 22.89
N ARG A 78 -5.62 -11.99 22.12
CA ARG A 78 -4.83 -11.53 20.96
C ARG A 78 -5.71 -10.94 19.86
N THR A 79 -6.84 -11.59 19.56
CA THR A 79 -7.73 -11.17 18.47
C THR A 79 -8.44 -9.86 18.80
N GLY A 80 -8.83 -9.66 20.07
CA GLY A 80 -9.37 -8.39 20.55
C GLY A 80 -8.37 -7.23 20.41
N GLY A 81 -7.10 -7.46 20.78
CA GLY A 81 -6.04 -6.46 20.60
C GLY A 81 -5.80 -6.11 19.13
N LEU A 82 -5.79 -7.11 18.23
CA LEU A 82 -5.63 -6.88 16.79
C LEU A 82 -6.76 -6.05 16.18
N LEU A 83 -8.00 -6.24 16.66
CA LEU A 83 -9.16 -5.47 16.22
C LEU A 83 -9.01 -3.99 16.58
N LEU A 84 -8.63 -3.69 17.84
CA LEU A 84 -8.39 -2.32 18.28
C LEU A 84 -7.23 -1.66 17.52
N CYS A 85 -6.13 -2.38 17.32
CA CYS A 85 -5.01 -1.88 16.51
C CYS A 85 -5.41 -1.62 15.05
N GLY A 86 -6.21 -2.51 14.44
CA GLY A 86 -6.71 -2.34 13.08
C GLY A 86 -7.64 -1.13 12.94
N LEU A 87 -8.51 -0.91 13.94
CA LEU A 87 -9.39 0.25 13.99
C LEU A 87 -8.59 1.57 14.09
N ALA A 88 -7.62 1.62 15.02
CA ALA A 88 -6.75 2.78 15.18
C ALA A 88 -5.97 3.07 13.90
N PHE A 89 -5.40 2.05 13.27
CA PHE A 89 -4.67 2.18 12.01
C PHE A 89 -5.56 2.68 10.87
N GLY A 90 -6.80 2.18 10.76
CA GLY A 90 -7.76 2.63 9.77
C GLY A 90 -8.13 4.11 9.93
N ILE A 91 -8.34 4.57 11.16
CA ILE A 91 -8.62 5.98 11.47
C ILE A 91 -7.42 6.87 11.07
N ILE A 92 -6.21 6.43 11.39
CA ILE A 92 -4.98 7.16 11.04
C ILE A 92 -4.87 7.29 9.52
N ILE A 93 -5.01 6.20 8.75
CA ILE A 93 -4.94 6.23 7.28
C ILE A 93 -5.97 7.18 6.67
N GLN A 94 -7.20 7.15 7.18
CA GLN A 94 -8.26 8.03 6.68
C GLN A 94 -7.91 9.50 6.92
N ARG A 95 -7.33 9.83 8.08
CA ARG A 95 -6.96 11.21 8.44
C ARG A 95 -5.72 11.70 7.71
N THR A 96 -4.72 10.85 7.51
CA THR A 96 -3.48 11.19 6.81
C THR A 96 -3.63 11.12 5.29
N ARG A 97 -4.78 10.64 4.77
CA ARG A 97 -5.03 10.43 3.33
C ARG A 97 -3.88 9.66 2.66
N PHE A 98 -3.35 8.67 3.37
CA PHE A 98 -2.16 7.94 2.97
C PHE A 98 -2.41 7.18 1.66
N CYS A 99 -1.64 7.49 0.62
CA CYS A 99 -1.81 6.90 -0.71
C CYS A 99 -0.46 6.68 -1.41
N PHE A 100 -0.10 5.41 -1.63
CA PHE A 100 1.11 5.04 -2.36
C PHE A 100 1.08 5.50 -3.83
N VAL A 101 -0.10 5.61 -4.46
CA VAL A 101 -0.21 6.12 -5.84
C VAL A 101 0.35 7.52 -5.94
N ARG A 102 0.00 8.40 -5.00
CA ARG A 102 0.48 9.78 -4.98
C ARG A 102 1.98 9.85 -4.80
N ALA A 103 2.54 9.05 -3.88
CA ALA A 103 3.98 8.98 -3.68
C ALA A 103 4.77 8.57 -4.93
N PHE A 104 4.21 7.70 -5.78
CA PHE A 104 4.88 7.26 -7.03
C PHE A 104 4.48 8.07 -8.26
N ARG A 105 3.38 8.81 -8.25
CA ARG A 105 2.87 9.55 -9.41
C ARG A 105 3.24 11.03 -9.33
N ASP A 106 2.99 11.65 -8.19
CA ASP A 106 3.07 13.10 -8.02
C ASP A 106 4.52 13.62 -8.28
N PRO A 107 5.62 12.93 -7.90
CA PRO A 107 6.98 13.37 -8.28
C PRO A 107 7.25 13.42 -9.79
N PHE A 108 6.60 12.56 -10.59
CA PHE A 108 6.82 12.52 -12.06
C PHE A 108 5.79 13.35 -12.85
N MET A 109 4.68 13.73 -12.21
CA MET A 109 3.60 14.51 -12.82
C MET A 109 3.66 15.98 -12.44
N THR A 110 3.69 16.28 -11.14
CA THR A 110 3.49 17.62 -10.59
C THR A 110 4.75 18.19 -9.94
N GLY A 111 5.81 17.40 -9.81
CA GLY A 111 7.02 17.77 -9.04
C GLY A 111 6.81 17.76 -7.52
N GLU A 112 5.56 17.65 -7.05
CA GLU A 112 5.22 17.65 -5.62
C GLU A 112 5.72 16.37 -4.93
N SER A 113 6.57 16.59 -3.92
CA SER A 113 7.36 15.53 -3.29
C SER A 113 6.88 15.20 -1.86
N GLU A 114 6.04 16.06 -1.25
CA GLU A 114 5.58 15.96 0.14
C GLU A 114 5.08 14.57 0.53
N VAL A 115 4.22 13.97 -0.30
CA VAL A 115 3.63 12.64 -0.03
C VAL A 115 4.66 11.52 -0.23
N GLY A 116 5.57 11.68 -1.20
CA GLY A 116 6.67 10.75 -1.45
C GLY A 116 7.67 10.70 -0.29
N LEU A 117 8.01 11.87 0.27
CA LEU A 117 8.85 12.00 1.46
C LEU A 117 8.19 11.38 2.69
N ALA A 118 6.91 11.70 2.94
CA ALA A 118 6.15 11.17 4.07
C ALA A 118 6.05 9.63 4.03
N VAL A 119 5.79 9.06 2.85
CA VAL A 119 5.77 7.60 2.66
C VAL A 119 7.14 7.00 2.94
N SER A 120 8.21 7.57 2.40
CA SER A 120 9.59 7.06 2.58
C SER A 120 9.98 7.01 4.06
N VAL A 121 9.73 8.10 4.80
CA VAL A 121 9.99 8.16 6.25
C VAL A 121 9.13 7.14 7.00
N SER A 122 7.84 6.99 6.64
CA SER A 122 6.96 6.01 7.28
C SER A 122 7.44 4.56 7.10
N VAL A 123 8.00 4.22 5.93
CA VAL A 123 8.56 2.89 5.66
C VAL A 123 9.83 2.67 6.47
N ILE A 124 10.71 3.66 6.58
CA ILE A 124 11.94 3.59 7.39
C ILE A 124 11.59 3.36 8.86
N ILE A 125 10.66 4.14 9.42
CA ILE A 125 10.22 3.98 10.82
C ILE A 125 9.58 2.61 11.03
N SER A 126 8.73 2.16 10.11
CA SER A 126 8.11 0.84 10.18
C SER A 126 9.15 -0.27 10.17
N LEU A 127 10.17 -0.15 9.31
CA LEU A 127 11.27 -1.09 9.21
C LEU A 127 12.08 -1.16 10.51
N LEU A 128 12.44 -0.02 11.10
CA LEU A 128 13.09 0.03 12.42
C LEU A 128 12.25 -0.63 13.51
N GLY A 129 10.94 -0.41 13.50
CA GLY A 129 10.00 -1.08 14.41
C GLY A 129 10.00 -2.60 14.24
N PHE A 130 9.97 -3.12 13.00
CA PHE A 130 10.07 -4.55 12.74
C PHE A 130 11.42 -5.14 13.17
N VAL A 131 12.51 -4.41 12.95
CA VAL A 131 13.86 -4.82 13.35
C VAL A 131 13.97 -4.93 14.86
N ALA A 132 13.48 -3.94 15.60
CA ALA A 132 13.47 -3.96 17.07
C ALA A 132 12.65 -5.14 17.62
N LEU A 133 11.46 -5.38 17.07
CA LEU A 133 10.61 -6.52 17.47
C LEU A 133 11.29 -7.88 17.22
N LYS A 134 11.98 -8.02 16.10
CA LYS A 134 12.75 -9.24 15.79
C LYS A 134 13.97 -9.40 16.70
N TRP A 135 14.70 -8.32 17.01
CA TRP A 135 15.84 -8.37 17.95
C TRP A 135 15.39 -8.82 19.35
N THR A 136 14.25 -8.33 19.83
CA THR A 136 13.70 -8.74 21.15
C THR A 136 13.24 -10.20 21.23
N GLY A 137 13.33 -10.98 20.14
CA GLY A 137 13.02 -12.42 20.15
C GLY A 137 11.53 -12.76 20.26
N ILE A 138 10.64 -11.75 20.22
CA ILE A 138 9.18 -11.94 20.37
C ILE A 138 8.57 -12.65 19.14
N ARG A 139 9.21 -12.59 17.97
CA ARG A 139 8.79 -13.31 16.75
C ARG A 139 9.99 -13.94 16.05
N SER A 140 9.82 -15.17 15.57
CA SER A 140 10.83 -15.90 14.80
C SER A 140 11.19 -15.19 13.50
N GLU A 141 12.46 -15.32 13.10
CA GLU A 141 13.12 -14.54 12.04
C GLU A 141 12.45 -14.67 10.66
N GLU A 142 11.81 -15.83 10.42
CA GLU A 142 11.15 -16.25 9.18
C GLU A 142 9.72 -15.70 9.00
N VAL A 143 9.10 -15.19 10.07
CA VAL A 143 7.72 -14.69 10.00
C VAL A 143 7.71 -13.33 9.28
N PHE A 144 6.91 -13.21 8.22
CA PHE A 144 6.79 -12.07 7.28
C PHE A 144 7.84 -11.95 6.17
N VAL A 145 8.59 -13.01 5.85
CA VAL A 145 9.37 -13.07 4.61
C VAL A 145 8.51 -13.72 3.52
N SER A 146 8.02 -12.92 2.57
CA SER A 146 7.29 -13.46 1.41
C SER A 146 8.27 -14.14 0.44
N SER A 147 8.01 -15.42 0.13
CA SER A 147 8.81 -16.30 -0.72
C SER A 147 8.59 -16.02 -2.21
N THR A 148 9.16 -14.93 -2.73
CA THR A 148 9.06 -14.57 -4.15
C THR A 148 10.29 -13.73 -4.52
N PHE A 149 11.45 -14.35 -4.66
CA PHE A 149 12.63 -13.63 -5.14
C PHE A 149 12.65 -13.59 -6.68
N TRP A 150 12.96 -12.43 -7.25
CA TRP A 150 13.17 -12.18 -8.67
C TRP A 150 11.91 -11.98 -9.52
N LEU A 151 11.54 -12.95 -10.36
CA LEU A 151 10.56 -12.79 -11.44
C LEU A 151 9.15 -12.50 -10.92
N GLY A 152 8.68 -13.23 -9.91
CA GLY A 152 7.34 -13.01 -9.37
C GLY A 152 7.18 -11.64 -8.71
N SER A 153 8.21 -11.14 -8.04
CA SER A 153 8.15 -9.85 -7.34
C SER A 153 8.29 -8.69 -8.32
N LEU A 154 9.16 -8.82 -9.32
CA LEU A 154 9.32 -7.80 -10.36
C LEU A 154 8.07 -7.70 -11.22
N LEU A 155 7.59 -8.83 -11.76
CA LEU A 155 6.43 -8.88 -12.64
C LEU A 155 5.14 -8.54 -11.89
N GLY A 156 4.98 -9.06 -10.66
CA GLY A 156 3.85 -8.73 -9.79
C GLY A 156 3.85 -7.24 -9.42
N GLY A 157 5.01 -6.68 -9.07
CA GLY A 157 5.19 -5.25 -8.82
C GLY A 157 4.86 -4.39 -10.05
N PHE A 158 5.30 -4.82 -11.24
CA PHE A 158 5.03 -4.14 -12.50
C PHE A 158 3.54 -4.11 -12.84
N ILE A 159 2.86 -5.26 -12.82
CA ILE A 159 1.42 -5.36 -13.11
C ILE A 159 0.61 -4.58 -12.06
N PHE A 160 0.98 -4.69 -10.77
CA PHE A 160 0.33 -3.95 -9.71
C PHE A 160 0.54 -2.43 -9.84
N GLY A 161 1.76 -2.00 -10.18
CA GLY A 161 2.13 -0.61 -10.44
C GLY A 161 1.37 0.01 -11.61
N PHE A 162 1.20 -0.74 -12.69
CA PHE A 162 0.39 -0.33 -13.83
C PHE A 162 -1.10 -0.22 -13.44
N GLY A 163 -1.64 -1.23 -12.76
CA GLY A 163 -3.06 -1.26 -12.35
C GLY A 163 -3.45 -0.20 -11.31
N MET A 164 -2.55 0.16 -10.40
CA MET A 164 -2.83 1.18 -9.38
C MET A 164 -3.00 2.59 -9.99
N LEU A 165 -2.33 2.90 -11.10
CA LEU A 165 -2.53 4.17 -11.81
C LEU A 165 -3.86 4.19 -12.58
N LEU A 166 -4.18 3.12 -13.30
CA LEU A 166 -5.45 3.01 -14.06
C LEU A 166 -6.69 3.08 -13.15
N SER A 167 -6.64 2.38 -12.02
CA SER A 167 -7.74 2.41 -11.05
C SER A 167 -7.84 3.73 -10.26
N GLY A 168 -6.76 4.51 -10.22
CA GLY A 168 -6.67 5.76 -9.46
C GLY A 168 -6.57 5.54 -7.94
N GLY A 169 -6.11 4.36 -7.51
CA GLY A 169 -6.01 3.99 -6.09
C GLY A 169 -5.04 2.82 -5.83
N CYS A 170 -4.44 2.81 -4.65
CA CYS A 170 -3.66 1.67 -4.13
C CYS A 170 -4.48 0.90 -3.08
N GLY A 171 -4.04 -0.27 -2.63
CA GLY A 171 -4.80 -1.05 -1.64
C GLY A 171 -5.27 -0.26 -0.41
N SER A 172 -4.41 0.57 0.19
CA SER A 172 -4.78 1.45 1.30
C SER A 172 -5.64 2.63 0.86
N GLY A 173 -5.25 3.31 -0.23
CA GLY A 173 -5.95 4.47 -0.79
C GLY A 173 -7.38 4.17 -1.23
N SER A 174 -7.56 3.02 -1.86
CA SER A 174 -8.85 2.54 -2.35
C SER A 174 -9.79 2.17 -1.21
N LEU A 175 -9.26 1.64 -0.10
CA LEU A 175 -10.08 1.22 1.02
C LEU A 175 -10.75 2.40 1.73
N TRP A 176 -10.01 3.46 2.08
CA TRP A 176 -10.62 4.60 2.78
C TRP A 176 -11.52 5.44 1.86
N ARG A 177 -11.16 5.61 0.58
CA ARG A 177 -12.01 6.33 -0.40
C ARG A 177 -13.27 5.54 -0.78
N ALA A 178 -13.19 4.20 -0.80
CA ALA A 178 -14.38 3.35 -0.91
C ALA A 178 -15.34 3.57 0.27
N ARG A 179 -14.81 3.81 1.48
CA ARG A 179 -15.60 4.14 2.67
C ARG A 179 -16.17 5.56 2.66
N GLU A 180 -15.60 6.47 1.87
CA GLU A 180 -16.18 7.80 1.60
C GLU A 180 -17.32 7.77 0.56
N GLY A 181 -17.60 6.60 -0.04
CA GLY A 181 -18.72 6.42 -0.97
C GLY A 181 -18.35 6.50 -2.45
N GLN A 182 -17.06 6.49 -2.81
CA GLN A 182 -16.64 6.49 -4.20
C GLN A 182 -16.91 5.12 -4.86
N LEU A 183 -18.01 5.02 -5.62
CA LEU A 183 -18.45 3.77 -6.26
C LEU A 183 -17.37 3.13 -7.16
N LYS A 184 -16.63 3.93 -7.93
CA LYS A 184 -15.49 3.45 -8.75
C LYS A 184 -14.48 2.67 -7.91
N LEU A 185 -14.16 3.18 -6.71
CA LEU A 185 -13.14 2.58 -5.84
C LEU A 185 -13.68 1.41 -5.03
N ILE A 186 -14.97 1.41 -4.68
CA ILE A 186 -15.64 0.23 -4.10
C ILE A 186 -15.51 -0.95 -5.06
N LEU A 187 -15.83 -0.74 -6.34
CA LEU A 187 -15.73 -1.78 -7.35
C LEU A 187 -14.27 -2.25 -7.53
N ALA A 188 -13.31 -1.31 -7.56
CA ALA A 188 -11.89 -1.63 -7.64
C ALA A 188 -11.42 -2.53 -6.47
N VAL A 189 -11.88 -2.28 -5.24
CA VAL A 189 -11.52 -3.11 -4.07
C VAL A 189 -12.10 -4.53 -4.19
N ILE A 190 -13.33 -4.68 -4.69
CA ILE A 190 -13.95 -6.00 -4.88
C ILE A 190 -13.18 -6.82 -5.91
N PHE A 191 -12.87 -6.24 -7.07
CA PHE A 191 -12.08 -6.92 -8.10
C PHE A 191 -10.65 -7.21 -7.64
N PHE A 192 -10.05 -6.30 -6.87
CA PHE A 192 -8.74 -6.52 -6.28
C PHE A 192 -8.74 -7.73 -5.32
N ALA A 193 -9.75 -7.83 -4.45
CA ALA A 193 -9.90 -8.96 -3.54
C ALA A 193 -10.15 -10.28 -4.29
N PHE A 194 -11.00 -10.26 -5.31
CA PHE A 194 -11.30 -11.43 -6.14
C PHE A 194 -10.09 -11.92 -6.93
N SER A 195 -9.36 -11.00 -7.58
CA SER A 195 -8.13 -11.29 -8.30
C SER A 195 -7.08 -11.88 -7.35
N ASN A 196 -6.86 -11.27 -6.18
CA ASN A 196 -5.93 -11.79 -5.18
C ASN A 196 -6.31 -13.20 -4.71
N PHE A 197 -7.59 -13.48 -4.49
CA PHE A 197 -8.06 -14.82 -4.15
C PHE A 197 -7.72 -15.80 -5.27
N LEU A 198 -8.11 -15.50 -6.51
CA LEU A 198 -7.90 -16.37 -7.68
C LEU A 198 -6.41 -16.68 -7.93
N PHE A 199 -5.56 -15.65 -7.93
CA PHE A 199 -4.12 -15.84 -8.13
C PHE A 199 -3.49 -16.64 -6.99
N ARG A 200 -3.96 -16.44 -5.74
CA ARG A 200 -3.48 -17.24 -4.61
C ARG A 200 -3.84 -18.70 -4.76
N THR A 201 -5.06 -19.04 -5.18
CA THR A 201 -5.44 -20.44 -5.44
C THR A 201 -4.66 -21.04 -6.59
N LEU A 202 -4.45 -20.27 -7.67
CA LEU A 202 -3.68 -20.71 -8.84
C LEU A 202 -2.23 -21.05 -8.47
N ILE A 203 -1.56 -20.19 -7.70
CA ILE A 203 -0.17 -20.40 -7.26
C ILE A 203 -0.05 -21.62 -6.35
N ILE A 204 -1.07 -21.92 -5.53
CA ILE A 204 -1.09 -23.11 -4.67
C ILE A 204 -1.30 -24.39 -5.49
N GLN A 205 -2.11 -24.35 -6.55
CA GLN A 205 -2.43 -25.51 -7.38
C GLN A 205 -1.33 -25.87 -8.39
N PHE A 206 -0.61 -24.89 -8.95
CA PHE A 206 0.41 -25.13 -9.97
C PHE A 206 1.83 -25.08 -9.40
N GLU A 207 2.39 -26.24 -9.08
CA GLU A 207 3.77 -26.36 -8.56
C GLU A 207 4.84 -25.83 -9.53
N GLY A 208 4.61 -25.96 -10.85
CA GLY A 208 5.48 -25.40 -11.88
C GLY A 208 5.55 -23.87 -11.87
N LEU A 209 4.44 -23.19 -11.53
CA LEU A 209 4.39 -21.74 -11.37
C LEU A 209 5.11 -21.32 -10.08
N LYS A 210 4.96 -22.10 -9.01
CA LYS A 210 5.63 -21.87 -7.72
C LYS A 210 7.16 -21.94 -7.83
N SER A 211 7.68 -22.83 -8.66
CA SER A 211 9.10 -22.93 -9.02
C SER A 211 9.61 -21.69 -9.79
N LEU A 212 8.79 -21.16 -10.71
CA LEU A 212 9.13 -20.02 -11.57
C LEU A 212 8.98 -18.64 -10.89
N ILE A 213 8.11 -18.54 -9.88
CA ILE A 213 7.79 -17.30 -9.14
C ILE A 213 8.90 -16.92 -8.15
N GLY A 214 9.73 -17.86 -7.72
CA GLY A 214 11.01 -17.58 -7.08
C GLY A 214 11.25 -18.28 -5.75
N VAL A 215 12.53 -18.45 -5.43
CA VAL A 215 13.03 -19.02 -4.16
C VAL A 215 12.87 -17.98 -3.04
N PRO A 216 12.50 -18.34 -1.80
CA PRO A 216 12.62 -17.42 -0.67
C PRO A 216 14.10 -17.11 -0.41
N VAL A 217 14.56 -15.92 -0.80
CA VAL A 217 15.88 -15.43 -0.41
C VAL A 217 15.69 -14.38 0.68
N CYS A 218 16.00 -14.75 1.92
CA CYS A 218 16.10 -13.83 3.05
C CYS A 218 17.42 -13.05 2.92
N LEU A 219 17.35 -11.72 2.98
CA LEU A 219 18.54 -10.86 3.01
C LEU A 219 19.51 -11.21 4.18
N PRO A 220 19.04 -11.59 5.39
CA PRO A 220 19.93 -11.97 6.49
C PRO A 220 20.80 -13.22 6.27
N ASP A 221 20.44 -14.11 5.33
CA ASP A 221 21.22 -15.33 5.05
C ASP A 221 22.50 -15.03 4.24
N TRP A 222 22.54 -13.90 3.54
CA TRP A 222 23.66 -13.47 2.69
C TRP A 222 24.38 -12.22 3.24
N LEU A 223 23.73 -11.43 4.08
CA LEU A 223 24.26 -10.19 4.65
C LEU A 223 23.81 -10.07 6.10
N SER A 224 24.74 -9.89 7.04
CA SER A 224 24.45 -9.74 8.47
C SER A 224 23.20 -8.87 8.73
N TYR A 225 22.38 -9.26 9.70
CA TYR A 225 21.12 -8.58 10.07
C TYR A 225 21.21 -7.02 10.09
N PRO A 226 22.25 -6.38 10.67
CA PRO A 226 22.43 -4.94 10.58
C PRO A 226 22.75 -4.43 9.16
N GLY A 227 23.50 -5.18 8.36
CA GLY A 227 23.80 -4.83 6.97
C GLY A 227 22.56 -4.81 6.07
N ALA A 228 21.63 -5.75 6.26
CA ALA A 228 20.35 -5.77 5.57
C ALA A 228 19.48 -4.55 5.88
N VAL A 229 19.49 -4.09 7.14
CA VAL A 229 18.79 -2.88 7.58
C VAL A 229 19.42 -1.63 6.97
N ILE A 230 20.76 -1.52 7.03
CA ILE A 230 21.50 -0.39 6.45
C ILE A 230 21.23 -0.27 4.96
N LEU A 231 21.22 -1.39 4.22
CA LEU A 231 20.98 -1.37 2.77
C LEU A 231 19.58 -0.84 2.44
N ILE A 232 18.55 -1.27 3.17
CA ILE A 232 17.18 -0.80 2.92
C ILE A 232 17.02 0.67 3.33
N VAL A 233 17.60 1.08 4.46
CA VAL A 233 17.60 2.49 4.89
C VAL A 233 18.34 3.36 3.87
N LEU A 234 19.46 2.90 3.33
CA LEU A 234 20.21 3.60 2.29
C LEU A 234 19.41 3.69 0.99
N PHE A 235 18.71 2.63 0.60
CA PHE A 235 17.86 2.64 -0.59
C PHE A 235 16.69 3.63 -0.47
N PHE A 236 15.94 3.61 0.63
CA PHE A 236 14.86 4.58 0.87
C PHE A 236 15.40 5.99 1.14
N GLY A 237 16.59 6.12 1.73
CA GLY A 237 17.29 7.40 1.89
C GLY A 237 17.74 7.98 0.56
N ALA A 238 18.24 7.14 -0.36
CA ALA A 238 18.58 7.56 -1.72
C ALA A 238 17.32 7.94 -2.50
N TYR A 239 16.21 7.21 -2.34
CA TYR A 239 14.92 7.59 -2.92
C TYR A 239 14.42 8.94 -2.34
N PHE A 240 14.57 9.17 -1.04
CA PHE A 240 14.25 10.45 -0.41
C PHE A 240 15.09 11.60 -0.98
N ILE A 241 16.40 11.40 -1.15
CA ILE A 241 17.32 12.37 -1.76
C ILE A 241 16.94 12.61 -3.23
N PHE A 242 16.60 11.56 -3.98
CA PHE A 242 16.18 11.68 -5.37
C PHE A 242 14.88 12.47 -5.51
N VAL A 243 13.88 12.18 -4.67
CA VAL A 243 12.58 12.87 -4.69
C VAL A 243 12.72 14.34 -4.28
N SER A 244 13.52 14.65 -3.27
CA SER A 244 13.80 16.04 -2.86
C SER A 244 14.63 16.80 -3.90
N TRP A 245 15.61 16.15 -4.53
CA TRP A 245 16.35 16.74 -5.65
C TRP A 245 15.45 17.02 -6.86
N ASN A 246 14.50 16.11 -7.14
CA ASN A 246 13.56 16.28 -8.24
C ASN A 246 12.57 17.42 -7.99
N GLU A 247 12.21 17.70 -6.73
CA GLU A 247 11.38 18.85 -6.35
C GLU A 247 12.09 20.19 -6.62
N GLU A 248 13.42 20.24 -6.45
CA GLU A 248 14.20 21.47 -6.70
C GLU A 248 14.57 21.68 -8.18
N THR A 249 14.63 20.61 -8.97
CA THR A 249 15.15 20.66 -10.35
C THR A 249 14.11 20.44 -11.44
N ASP A 250 12.92 19.95 -11.10
CA ASP A 250 11.87 19.48 -12.03
C ASP A 250 12.38 18.52 -13.13
N ALA A 251 13.59 17.96 -12.97
CA ALA A 251 14.32 17.32 -14.05
C ALA A 251 13.75 15.96 -14.48
N ALA A 252 12.96 15.30 -13.62
CA ALA A 252 12.26 14.05 -13.94
C ALA A 252 10.74 14.24 -14.08
N VAL A 253 10.24 15.47 -14.12
CA VAL A 253 8.87 15.74 -14.53
C VAL A 253 8.75 15.35 -16.01
N LEU A 254 7.78 14.51 -16.32
CA LEU A 254 7.51 14.16 -17.71
C LEU A 254 6.87 15.38 -18.38
N ASP A 255 7.67 16.10 -19.17
CA ASP A 255 7.17 17.17 -20.04
C ASP A 255 6.08 16.62 -20.96
N MET A 256 4.99 17.40 -21.05
CA MET A 256 3.89 17.22 -22.00
C MET A 256 4.36 17.43 -23.44
#